data_AF-A0A353Q1G2-F1
#
_entry.id   AF-A0A353Q1G2-F1
#
_cell.length_a   1.000
_cell.length_b   1.000
_cell.length_c   1.000
_cell.angle_alpha   90.00
_cell.angle_beta   90.00
_cell.angle_gamma   90.00
#
_symmetry.space_group_name_H-M   'P 1'
#
loop_
_entity.id
_entity.type
_entity.pdbx_description
1 polymer ?
#
loop_
_entity_poly.entity_id
_entity_poly.type
_entity_poly.pdbx_seq_one_letter_code
_entity_poly.pdbx_strand_id
1 'polypeptide(L)'
;MEKAISLSNINLCENSLSNYKLSDVPVGKSCKVKTLNATGLLRNRMLDIGIIPGTQIKVIRHNYTGDAAAFNIKGAVIALRKEESSLIDVVNIE
;
A
#
# COMPACT_ATOMS: atom_id res chain seq x y z
N MET A 1 -22.63 -35.89 8.13
CA MET A 1 -22.14 -34.53 8.48
C MET A 1 -21.99 -33.75 7.19
N GLU A 2 -23.09 -33.51 6.45
CA GLU A 2 -24.18 -32.57 6.77
C GLU A 2 -23.66 -31.13 6.72
N LYS A 3 -23.65 -30.56 5.51
CA LYS A 3 -24.65 -29.64 4.92
C LYS A 3 -24.32 -28.18 5.22
N ALA A 4 -24.05 -27.44 4.15
CA ALA A 4 -24.68 -26.15 3.90
C ALA A 4 -24.72 -25.91 2.38
N ILE A 5 -25.83 -26.32 1.76
CA ILE A 5 -26.32 -25.73 0.52
C ILE A 5 -27.46 -24.81 0.95
N SER A 6 -27.41 -23.52 0.57
CA SER A 6 -28.56 -22.76 0.02
C SER A 6 -28.24 -21.27 -0.11
N LEU A 7 -28.05 -20.85 -1.37
CA LEU A 7 -28.77 -19.76 -2.03
C LEU A 7 -29.16 -18.54 -1.17
N SER A 8 -28.47 -17.43 -1.40
CA SER A 8 -29.16 -16.17 -1.65
C SER A 8 -28.46 -15.41 -2.77
N ASN A 9 -29.15 -15.32 -3.92
CA ASN A 9 -28.92 -14.26 -4.88
C ASN A 9 -29.14 -12.93 -4.16
N ILE A 10 -28.04 -12.25 -3.84
CA ILE A 10 -28.07 -10.83 -3.54
C ILE A 10 -27.18 -10.18 -4.58
N ASN A 11 -27.82 -9.49 -5.54
CA ASN A 11 -27.15 -8.48 -6.34
C ASN A 11 -26.61 -7.41 -5.39
N LEU A 12 -25.33 -7.49 -5.04
CA LEU A 12 -24.59 -6.38 -4.46
C LEU A 12 -23.34 -6.21 -5.31
N CYS A 13 -23.31 -5.08 -6.01
CA CYS A 13 -22.16 -4.54 -6.70
C CYS A 13 -20.96 -4.42 -5.77
N GLU A 14 -20.16 -5.47 -5.62
CA GLU A 14 -18.85 -5.40 -4.96
C GLU A 14 -17.77 -5.77 -5.97
N ASN A 15 -17.32 -4.75 -6.71
CA ASN A 15 -16.09 -4.85 -7.48
C ASN A 15 -14.97 -5.32 -6.54
N SER A 16 -14.31 -6.41 -6.91
CA SER A 16 -13.26 -7.08 -6.17
C SER A 16 -12.13 -6.11 -5.77
N LEU A 17 -12.19 -5.55 -4.55
CA LEU A 17 -11.19 -4.61 -4.02
C LEU A 17 -9.96 -5.36 -3.51
N SER A 18 -9.05 -5.72 -4.41
CA SER A 18 -7.68 -6.08 -4.04
C SER A 18 -6.98 -4.82 -3.53
N ASN A 19 -6.98 -4.61 -2.21
CA ASN A 19 -6.35 -3.44 -1.61
C ASN A 19 -4.82 -3.67 -1.52
N TYR A 20 -4.10 -3.31 -2.59
CA TYR A 20 -2.67 -3.54 -2.70
C TYR A 20 -1.88 -2.47 -1.96
N LYS A 21 -1.07 -2.87 -0.97
CA LYS A 21 -0.33 -1.96 -0.08
C LYS A 21 1.09 -1.73 -0.56
N LEU A 22 1.66 -0.57 -0.19
CA LEU A 22 3.08 -0.28 -0.47
C LEU A 22 4.01 -1.33 0.16
N SER A 23 3.65 -1.90 1.30
CA SER A 23 4.42 -2.96 1.99
C SER A 23 4.52 -4.27 1.20
N ASP A 24 3.61 -4.50 0.25
CA ASP A 24 3.48 -5.77 -0.48
C ASP A 24 4.12 -5.67 -1.88
N VAL A 25 4.67 -4.51 -2.23
CA VAL A 25 5.30 -4.25 -3.52
C VAL A 25 6.69 -4.90 -3.55
N PRO A 26 7.00 -5.80 -4.50
CA PRO A 26 8.31 -6.43 -4.59
C PRO A 26 9.46 -5.43 -4.78
N VAL A 27 10.65 -5.80 -4.28
CA VAL A 27 11.88 -5.01 -4.47
C VAL A 27 12.14 -4.79 -5.96
N GLY A 28 12.54 -3.58 -6.33
CA GLY A 28 12.89 -3.21 -7.70
C GLY A 28 11.69 -2.77 -8.55
N LYS A 29 10.46 -3.00 -8.09
CA LYS A 29 9.24 -2.52 -8.77
C LYS A 29 8.92 -1.09 -8.40
N SER A 30 8.16 -0.45 -9.30
CA SER A 30 7.60 0.89 -9.09
C SER A 30 6.08 0.79 -8.96
N CYS A 31 5.52 1.63 -8.10
CA CYS A 31 4.09 1.73 -7.86
C CYS A 31 3.72 3.21 -7.73
N LYS A 32 2.43 3.52 -7.86
CA LYS A 32 1.88 4.85 -7.72
C LYS A 32 0.95 4.88 -6.52
N VAL A 33 1.07 5.89 -5.67
CA VAL A 33 0.16 6.07 -4.52
C VAL A 33 -1.25 6.28 -5.03
N LYS A 34 -2.19 5.47 -4.56
CA LYS A 34 -3.63 5.60 -4.82
C LYS A 34 -4.27 6.41 -3.70
N THR A 35 -4.10 5.97 -2.46
CA THR A 35 -4.74 6.56 -1.28
C THR A 35 -3.80 6.50 -0.08
N LEU A 36 -3.83 7.53 0.77
CA LEU A 36 -3.12 7.58 2.04
C LEU A 36 -4.12 7.47 3.20
N ASN A 37 -4.05 6.37 3.94
CA ASN A 37 -4.95 6.06 5.07
C ASN A 37 -4.37 6.49 6.44
N ALA A 38 -3.17 7.08 6.48
CA ALA A 38 -2.62 7.63 7.71
C ALA A 38 -3.43 8.83 8.21
N THR A 39 -3.46 9.01 9.53
CA THR A 39 -4.17 10.09 10.23
C THR A 39 -3.22 10.89 11.13
N GLY A 40 -3.67 12.06 11.58
CA GLY A 40 -2.94 12.90 12.54
C GLY A 40 -1.54 13.32 12.07
N LEU A 41 -0.58 13.34 13.00
CA LEU A 41 0.79 13.77 12.75
C LEU A 41 1.52 12.90 11.71
N LEU A 42 1.22 11.59 11.65
CA LEU A 42 1.83 10.70 10.69
C LEU A 42 1.43 11.09 9.26
N ARG A 43 0.14 11.39 9.04
CA ARG A 43 -0.35 11.86 7.75
C ARG A 43 0.40 13.10 7.30
N ASN A 44 0.53 14.10 8.18
CA ASN A 44 1.19 15.36 7.84
C ASN A 44 2.65 15.12 7.44
N ARG A 45 3.39 14.32 8.21
CA ARG A 45 4.78 13.95 7.86
C ARG A 45 4.87 13.26 6.50
N MET A 46 3.96 12.33 6.21
CA MET A 46 3.91 11.65 4.91
C MET A 46 3.64 12.62 3.76
N LEU A 47 2.75 13.60 3.96
CA LEU A 47 2.50 14.66 2.98
C LEU A 47 3.73 15.54 2.77
N ASP A 48 4.43 15.93 3.85
CA ASP A 48 5.63 16.77 3.82
C ASP A 48 6.77 16.12 3.02
N ILE A 49 6.94 14.80 3.13
CA ILE A 49 7.94 14.03 2.36
C ILE A 49 7.45 13.68 0.94
N GLY A 50 6.23 14.06 0.57
CA GLY A 50 5.70 13.91 -0.78
C GLY A 50 4.95 12.60 -1.07
N ILE A 51 4.52 11.87 -0.04
CA ILE A 51 3.59 10.73 -0.18
C ILE A 51 2.17 11.29 -0.33
N ILE A 52 1.81 11.59 -1.57
CA ILE A 52 0.48 12.06 -1.97
C ILE A 52 -0.07 11.16 -3.07
N PRO A 53 -1.41 11.09 -3.26
CA PRO A 53 -2.00 10.41 -4.41
C PRO A 53 -1.34 10.84 -5.71
N GLY A 54 -0.92 9.86 -6.50
CA GLY A 54 -0.23 10.05 -7.75
C GLY A 54 1.30 10.07 -7.67
N THR A 55 1.91 10.10 -6.48
CA THR A 55 3.36 9.99 -6.35
C THR A 55 3.84 8.61 -6.81
N GLN A 56 4.85 8.58 -7.67
CA GLN A 56 5.58 7.36 -8.02
C GLN A 56 6.58 7.01 -6.92
N ILE A 57 6.56 5.76 -6.49
CA ILE A 57 7.44 5.21 -5.46
C ILE A 57 8.13 3.98 -6.02
N LYS A 58 9.45 3.91 -5.91
CA LYS A 58 10.23 2.72 -6.27
C LYS A 58 10.70 2.01 -5.00
N VAL A 59 10.46 0.70 -4.92
CA VAL A 59 10.93 -0.11 -3.80
C VAL A 59 12.41 -0.40 -4.01
N ILE A 60 13.25 0.07 -3.09
CA ILE A 60 14.70 -0.09 -3.18
C ILE A 60 15.15 -1.37 -2.49
N ARG A 61 14.61 -1.65 -1.29
CA ARG A 61 15.00 -2.82 -0.50
C ARG A 61 13.99 -3.06 0.63
N HIS A 62 13.74 -4.33 0.95
CA HIS A 62 13.12 -4.72 2.22
C HIS A 62 14.19 -5.06 3.26
N ASN A 63 13.92 -4.80 4.54
CA ASN A 63 14.78 -5.30 5.61
C ASN A 63 14.64 -6.81 5.77
N TYR A 64 15.71 -7.47 6.22
CA TYR A 64 15.75 -8.90 6.51
C TYR A 64 14.75 -9.30 7.60
N THR A 65 14.57 -8.43 8.61
CA THR A 65 13.63 -8.61 9.74
C THR A 65 12.21 -8.15 9.42
N GLY A 66 11.95 -7.56 8.24
CA GLY A 66 10.61 -7.19 7.78
C GLY A 66 9.92 -6.03 8.53
N ASP A 67 10.63 -5.34 9.42
CA ASP A 67 10.16 -4.22 10.23
C ASP A 67 10.19 -2.88 9.48
N ALA A 68 11.10 -2.72 8.52
CA ALA A 68 11.20 -1.53 7.68
C ALA A 68 11.59 -1.85 6.23
N ALA A 69 11.32 -0.93 5.32
CA ALA A 69 11.72 -1.00 3.92
C ALA A 69 12.13 0.38 3.41
N ALA A 70 13.06 0.40 2.44
CA ALA A 70 13.59 1.60 1.82
C ALA A 70 12.86 1.86 0.49
N PHE A 71 12.36 3.08 0.34
CA PHE A 71 11.60 3.54 -0.82
C PHE A 71 12.24 4.78 -1.41
N ASN A 72 12.31 4.87 -2.73
CA ASN A 72 12.65 6.11 -3.43
C ASN A 72 11.36 6.86 -3.74
N ILE A 73 11.23 8.04 -3.13
CA ILE A 73 10.08 8.94 -3.21
C ILE A 73 10.62 10.29 -3.68
N LYS A 74 10.24 10.71 -4.89
CA LYS A 74 10.68 11.99 -5.49
C LYS A 74 12.21 12.23 -5.46
N GLY A 75 13.00 11.17 -5.63
CA GLY A 75 14.47 11.25 -5.66
C GLY A 75 15.14 11.17 -4.28
N ALA A 76 14.38 11.12 -3.19
CA ALA A 76 14.89 10.87 -1.85
C ALA A 76 14.65 9.41 -1.44
N VAL A 77 15.63 8.81 -0.76
CA VAL A 77 15.48 7.47 -0.17
C VAL A 77 14.98 7.60 1.25
N ILE A 78 13.79 7.05 1.52
CA ILE A 78 13.11 7.13 2.81
C ILE A 78 12.86 5.71 3.32
N ALA A 79 13.23 5.46 4.57
CA ALA A 79 12.87 4.24 5.27
C ALA A 79 11.51 4.42 5.93
N LEU A 80 10.53 3.59 5.56
CA LEU A 80 9.24 3.52 6.23
C LEU A 80 9.14 2.20 6.96
N ARG A 81 8.52 2.22 8.14
CA ARG A 81 8.22 0.99 8.85
C ARG A 81 7.10 0.22 8.17
N LYS A 82 6.97 -1.06 8.50
CA LYS A 82 5.89 -1.90 7.96
C LYS A 82 4.51 -1.34 8.33
N GLU A 83 4.32 -0.91 9.57
CA GLU A 83 3.07 -0.30 10.04
C GLU A 83 2.73 1.00 9.30
N GLU A 84 3.72 1.77 8.86
CA GLU A 84 3.54 3.02 8.12
C GLU A 84 3.23 2.74 6.64
N SER A 85 4.03 1.90 5.99
CA SER A 85 3.86 1.54 4.57
C SER A 85 2.57 0.76 4.30
N SER A 86 2.03 0.04 5.29
CA SER A 86 0.74 -0.66 5.22
C SER A 86 -0.47 0.30 5.15
N LEU A 87 -0.27 1.58 5.50
CA LEU A 87 -1.31 2.62 5.44
C LEU A 87 -1.41 3.27 4.05
N ILE A 88 -0.54 2.90 3.11
CA ILE A 88 -0.47 3.49 1.78
C ILE A 88 -1.01 2.47 0.77
N ASP A 89 -2.13 2.80 0.15
CA ASP A 89 -2.69 2.01 -0.95
C ASP A 89 -2.01 2.44 -2.24
N VAL A 90 -1.60 1.47 -3.05
CA VAL A 90 -0.85 1.70 -4.28
C VAL A 90 -1.44 0.93 -5.46
N VAL A 91 -1.10 1.39 -6.66
CA VAL A 91 -1.32 0.67 -7.91
C VAL A 91 0.02 0.40 -8.57
N ASN A 92 0.17 -0.76 -9.18
CA ASN A 92 1.36 -1.07 -9.96
C ASN A 92 1.41 -0.16 -11.20
N ILE A 93 2.62 0.28 -11.56
CA ILE A 93 2.88 0.95 -12.83
C ILE A 93 3.76 -0.01 -13.62
N GLU A 94 3.32 -0.37 -14.82
CA GLU A 94 4.06 -1.22 -15.76
C GLU A 94 5.33 -0.52 -16.28
#